data_AF-A0A4V2AAB6-F1
#
_entry.id   AF-A0A4V2AAB6-F1
#
_cell.length_a   1.000
_cell.length_b   1.000
_cell.length_c   1.000
_cell.angle_alpha   90.00
_cell.angle_beta   90.00
_cell.angle_gamma   90.00
#
_symmetry.space_group_name_H-M   'P 1'
#
loop_
_entity.id
_entity.type
_entity.pdbx_description
1 polymer ?
#
loop_
_entity_poly.entity_id
_entity_poly.type
_entity_poly.pdbx_seq_one_letter_code
_entity_poly.pdbx_strand_id
1 'polypeptide(L)'
;MLWLVLILVAIGAAFYIVDKKIKEKYSSEKKFNPNDWDIPESIATPVDTALQGITATPVVPEKVVFEKKASVLIPGDENFYNALCAAVADKYIILTNVNAADVLTVVESNNAVGAQVATKSIAGKQFDFVLCEKKTLAAVCAIAVDEALVSFLSNACESARLPVVQLRTQITYDIDQLKEKIFQVIGQHINQTSATLSEPKINAASDPLEINSSVPEPAQVEVAENGLELNFCPNCSAVMLKRKAKSGSNAGKMFWICSTYPTCRGMKSV
;
A
#
# COMPACT_ATOMS: atom_id res chain seq x y z
N MET A 1 -27.26 22.15 49.91
CA MET A 1 -26.39 22.94 49.01
C MET A 1 -24.96 23.07 49.54
N LEU A 2 -24.73 23.53 50.78
CA LEU A 2 -23.37 23.71 51.33
C LEU A 2 -22.53 22.41 51.40
N TRP A 3 -23.16 21.28 51.72
CA TRP A 3 -22.46 20.00 51.89
C TRP A 3 -21.97 19.40 50.56
N LEU A 4 -22.70 19.62 49.46
CA LEU A 4 -22.27 19.20 48.12
C LEU A 4 -21.04 19.97 47.64
N VAL A 5 -20.95 21.25 47.98
CA VAL A 5 -19.77 22.08 47.66
C VAL A 5 -18.54 21.58 48.43
N LEU A 6 -18.70 21.23 49.71
CA LEU A 6 -17.60 20.68 50.51
C LEU A 6 -17.10 19.32 49.98
N ILE A 7 -18.01 18.47 49.50
CA ILE A 7 -17.64 17.17 48.89
C ILE A 7 -16.85 17.38 47.59
N LEU A 8 -17.27 18.31 46.72
CA LEU A 8 -16.54 18.61 45.49
C LEU A 8 -15.14 19.18 45.74
N VAL A 9 -15.00 20.04 46.76
CA VAL A 9 -13.68 20.56 47.17
C VAL A 9 -12.78 19.45 47.70
N ALA A 10 -13.31 18.53 48.50
CA ALA A 10 -12.56 17.38 49.01
C ALA A 10 -12.11 16.43 47.89
N ILE A 11 -12.99 16.14 46.93
CA ILE A 11 -12.67 15.32 45.75
C ILE A 11 -11.59 16.00 44.90
N GLY A 12 -11.72 17.31 44.64
CA GLY A 12 -10.72 18.08 43.90
C GLY A 12 -9.34 18.08 44.58
N ALA A 13 -9.31 18.22 45.90
CA ALA A 13 -8.06 18.14 46.67
C ALA A 13 -7.43 16.74 46.59
N ALA A 14 -8.23 15.67 46.61
CA ALA A 14 -7.74 14.30 46.47
C ALA A 14 -7.12 14.07 45.08
N PHE A 15 -7.80 14.49 44.00
CA PHE A 15 -7.26 14.40 42.64
C PHE A 15 -5.96 15.20 42.47
N TYR A 16 -5.89 16.41 43.04
CA TYR A 16 -4.68 17.23 42.99
C TYR A 16 -3.49 16.58 43.70
N ILE A 17 -3.71 15.93 44.84
CA ILE A 17 -2.65 15.23 45.58
C ILE A 17 -2.17 13.99 44.81
N VAL A 18 -3.07 13.26 44.15
CA VAL A 18 -2.73 12.10 43.32
C VAL A 18 -1.92 12.54 42.10
N ASP A 19 -2.36 13.58 41.38
CA ASP A 19 -1.66 14.10 40.21
C ASP A 19 -0.26 14.63 40.58
N LYS A 20 -0.13 15.31 41.72
CA LYS A 20 1.17 15.77 42.23
C LYS A 20 2.13 14.60 42.50
N LYS A 21 1.66 13.53 43.13
CA LYS A 21 2.48 12.33 43.39
C LYS A 21 2.87 11.60 42.10
N ILE A 22 1.97 11.53 41.13
CA ILE A 22 2.25 10.98 39.79
C ILE A 22 3.36 11.80 39.13
N LYS A 23 3.23 13.13 39.11
CA LYS A 23 4.21 14.03 38.49
C LYS A 23 5.59 13.96 39.15
N GLU A 24 5.67 13.84 40.48
CA GLU A 24 6.93 13.60 41.20
C GLU A 24 7.56 12.24 40.83
N LYS A 25 6.74 11.20 40.65
CA LYS A 25 7.21 9.86 40.25
C LYS A 25 7.75 9.83 38.82
N TYR A 26 7.08 10.51 37.89
CA TYR A 26 7.50 10.56 36.47
C TYR A 26 8.54 11.67 36.17
N SER A 27 8.72 12.65 37.05
CA SER A 27 9.77 13.67 36.92
C SER A 27 11.14 13.18 37.40
N SER A 28 11.23 12.02 38.05
CA SER A 28 12.48 11.41 38.52
C SER A 28 12.99 10.28 37.63
N GLU A 29 12.20 9.81 36.66
CA GLU A 29 12.68 8.88 35.62
C GLU A 29 13.51 9.65 34.58
N LYS A 30 14.82 9.66 34.85
CA LYS A 30 15.94 9.86 33.92
C LYS A 30 15.67 10.84 32.78
N LYS A 31 16.12 12.09 32.95
CA LYS A 31 16.56 12.89 31.80
C LYS A 31 17.57 12.04 31.02
N PHE A 32 17.14 11.52 29.87
CA PHE A 32 18.00 10.87 28.92
C PHE A 32 19.09 11.88 28.54
N ASN A 33 20.30 11.67 29.07
CA ASN A 33 21.47 12.43 28.70
C ASN A 33 22.04 11.77 27.44
N PRO A 34 22.00 12.43 26.27
CA PRO A 34 22.46 11.82 25.02
C PRO A 34 23.95 11.43 25.01
N ASN A 35 24.72 11.86 26.01
CA ASN A 35 26.14 11.55 26.19
C ASN A 35 26.42 10.44 27.23
N ASP A 36 25.39 9.86 27.87
CA ASP A 36 25.53 8.79 28.88
C ASP A 36 25.51 7.39 28.23
N TRP A 37 26.13 7.28 27.05
CA TRP A 37 26.40 6.01 26.39
C TRP A 37 27.76 5.53 26.88
N ASP A 38 27.76 4.79 27.99
CA ASP A 38 28.92 3.98 28.37
C ASP A 38 29.06 2.85 27.34
N ILE A 39 30.04 3.02 26.44
CA ILE A 39 30.57 1.91 25.65
C ILE A 39 31.22 0.96 26.67
N PRO A 40 30.87 -0.33 26.70
CA PRO A 40 31.60 -1.27 27.55
C PRO A 40 33.10 -1.18 27.23
N GLU A 41 33.87 -0.91 28.27
CA GLU A 41 35.33 -0.86 28.25
C GLU A 41 35.86 -2.10 27.54
N SER A 42 36.52 -1.87 26.40
CA SER A 42 37.28 -2.83 25.59
C SER A 42 36.82 -4.28 25.71
N ILE A 43 35.95 -4.71 24.79
CA ILE A 43 35.92 -6.12 24.42
C ILE A 43 37.36 -6.47 24.01
N ALA A 44 38.00 -7.36 24.76
CA ALA A 44 39.34 -7.84 24.44
C ALA A 44 39.38 -8.15 22.95
N THR A 45 40.29 -7.47 22.25
CA THR A 45 40.53 -7.68 20.82
C THR A 45 40.64 -9.18 20.59
N PRO A 46 39.80 -9.79 19.73
CA PRO A 46 40.06 -11.15 19.31
C PRO A 46 41.42 -11.13 18.64
N VAL A 47 42.31 -11.94 19.20
CA VAL A 47 43.64 -12.30 18.71
C VAL A 47 43.71 -12.15 17.19
N ASP A 48 44.73 -11.45 16.73
CA ASP A 48 45.17 -11.30 15.34
C ASP A 48 44.97 -12.61 14.55
N THR A 49 43.77 -12.79 14.02
CA THR A 49 43.49 -13.81 13.04
C THR A 49 43.75 -13.10 11.73
N ALA A 50 44.96 -13.32 11.22
CA ALA A 50 45.41 -12.85 9.93
C ALA A 50 44.25 -12.88 8.93
N LEU A 51 44.05 -11.77 8.22
CA LEU A 51 43.21 -11.67 7.03
C LEU A 51 43.61 -12.78 6.05
N GLN A 52 42.98 -13.94 6.17
CA GLN A 52 42.93 -14.90 5.10
C GLN A 52 42.03 -14.26 4.05
N GLY A 53 42.65 -13.91 2.92
CA GLY A 53 41.97 -13.32 1.79
C GLY A 53 40.70 -14.10 1.49
N ILE A 54 39.57 -13.40 1.56
CA ILE A 54 38.30 -13.92 1.07
C ILE A 54 38.46 -13.97 -0.45
N THR A 55 38.98 -15.08 -0.95
CA THR A 55 38.87 -15.43 -2.36
C THR A 55 37.38 -15.57 -2.62
N ALA A 56 36.80 -14.62 -3.34
CA ALA A 56 35.44 -14.73 -3.82
C ALA A 56 35.34 -16.05 -4.58
N THR A 57 34.61 -17.01 -4.03
CA THR A 57 34.32 -18.27 -4.70
C THR A 57 33.65 -17.92 -6.03
N PRO A 58 34.16 -18.40 -7.18
CA PRO A 58 33.50 -18.16 -8.45
C PRO A 58 32.09 -18.77 -8.35
N VAL A 59 31.07 -17.92 -8.44
CA VAL A 59 29.67 -18.34 -8.47
C VAL A 59 29.47 -19.10 -9.79
N VAL A 60 29.63 -20.42 -9.74
CA VAL A 60 29.29 -21.30 -10.86
C VAL A 60 27.78 -21.18 -11.06
N PRO A 61 27.28 -20.85 -12.26
CA PRO A 61 25.85 -20.74 -12.50
C PRO A 61 25.20 -22.11 -12.26
N GLU A 62 24.56 -22.25 -11.10
CA GLU A 62 23.83 -23.45 -10.74
C GLU A 62 22.62 -23.58 -11.66
N LYS A 63 22.51 -24.71 -12.35
CA LYS A 63 21.44 -24.97 -13.31
C LYS A 63 20.14 -25.22 -12.56
N VAL A 64 19.32 -24.18 -12.42
CA VAL A 64 17.97 -24.27 -11.85
C VAL A 64 17.01 -24.84 -12.89
N VAL A 65 16.27 -25.88 -12.53
CA VAL A 65 15.20 -26.47 -13.34
C VAL A 65 13.86 -26.04 -12.75
N PHE A 66 12.96 -25.53 -13.59
CA PHE A 66 11.63 -25.09 -13.19
C PHE A 66 10.59 -26.17 -13.55
N GLU A 67 9.66 -26.46 -12.65
CA GLU A 67 8.51 -27.34 -12.89
C GLU A 67 7.20 -26.56 -12.66
N LYS A 68 6.16 -26.88 -13.45
CA LYS A 68 4.84 -26.27 -13.29
C LYS A 68 4.18 -26.74 -11.98
N LYS A 69 3.54 -25.82 -11.25
CA LYS A 69 2.68 -26.21 -10.12
C LYS A 69 1.43 -26.93 -10.64
N ALA A 70 0.92 -27.87 -9.84
CA ALA A 70 -0.27 -28.65 -10.18
C ALA A 70 -1.56 -27.79 -10.19
N SER A 71 -1.67 -26.81 -9.29
CA SER A 71 -2.75 -25.83 -9.26
C SER A 71 -2.20 -24.44 -8.93
N VAL A 72 -2.90 -23.43 -9.45
CA VAL A 72 -2.66 -22.01 -9.17
C VAL A 72 -3.46 -21.55 -7.95
N LEU A 73 -4.52 -22.29 -7.60
CA LEU A 73 -5.34 -22.05 -6.42
C LEU A 73 -4.73 -22.73 -5.18
N ILE A 74 -5.02 -22.16 -4.02
CA ILE A 74 -4.64 -22.77 -2.74
C ILE A 74 -5.48 -24.04 -2.56
N PRO A 75 -4.93 -25.13 -2.01
CA PRO A 75 -5.69 -26.35 -1.74
C PRO A 75 -6.88 -26.05 -0.83
N GLY A 76 -8.10 -26.27 -1.32
CA GLY A 76 -9.36 -25.96 -0.61
C GLY A 76 -10.24 -24.93 -1.32
N ASP A 77 -9.68 -24.12 -2.21
CA ASP A 77 -10.41 -23.03 -2.88
C ASP A 77 -11.14 -23.47 -4.15
N GLU A 78 -10.94 -24.71 -4.61
CA GLU A 78 -11.53 -25.22 -5.85
C GLU A 78 -13.07 -25.26 -5.79
N ASN A 79 -13.62 -25.71 -4.66
CA ASN A 79 -15.07 -25.75 -4.46
C ASN A 79 -15.67 -24.34 -4.44
N PHE A 80 -14.96 -23.39 -3.81
CA PHE A 80 -15.36 -21.99 -3.80
C PHE A 80 -15.31 -21.38 -5.20
N TYR A 81 -14.22 -21.58 -5.92
CA TYR A 81 -14.05 -21.08 -7.28
C TYR A 81 -15.12 -21.63 -8.23
N ASN A 82 -15.45 -22.91 -8.12
CA ASN A 82 -16.51 -23.53 -8.91
C ASN A 82 -17.90 -22.96 -8.56
N ALA A 83 -18.19 -22.75 -7.28
CA ALA A 83 -19.43 -22.10 -6.84
C ALA A 83 -19.51 -20.64 -7.32
N LEU A 84 -18.41 -19.90 -7.26
CA LEU A 84 -18.31 -18.54 -7.76
C LEU A 84 -18.53 -18.49 -9.27
N CYS A 85 -17.87 -19.38 -10.03
CA CYS A 85 -18.11 -19.54 -11.46
C CYS A 85 -19.60 -19.76 -11.75
N ALA A 86 -20.24 -20.71 -11.05
CA ALA A 86 -21.66 -20.99 -11.24
C ALA A 86 -22.55 -19.77 -10.93
N ALA A 87 -22.20 -18.95 -9.95
CA ALA A 87 -22.98 -17.78 -9.55
C ALA A 87 -22.91 -16.61 -10.55
N VAL A 88 -21.75 -16.38 -11.18
CA VAL A 88 -21.50 -15.16 -12.00
C VAL A 88 -21.20 -15.39 -13.48
N ALA A 89 -21.06 -16.65 -13.93
CA ALA A 89 -20.65 -17.00 -15.30
C ALA A 89 -21.53 -16.41 -16.40
N ASP A 90 -22.79 -16.07 -16.11
CA ASP A 90 -23.71 -15.47 -17.08
C ASP A 90 -23.21 -14.10 -17.57
N LYS A 91 -22.68 -13.28 -16.66
CA LYS A 91 -22.40 -11.84 -16.90
C LYS A 91 -20.93 -11.47 -16.81
N TYR A 92 -20.15 -12.16 -15.98
CA TYR A 92 -18.79 -11.76 -15.65
C TYR A 92 -17.77 -12.88 -15.88
N ILE A 93 -16.51 -12.50 -15.98
CA ILE A 93 -15.34 -13.37 -15.98
C ILE A 93 -14.64 -13.20 -14.64
N ILE A 94 -14.13 -14.28 -14.07
CA ILE A 94 -13.36 -14.27 -12.83
C ILE A 94 -11.88 -14.38 -13.18
N LEU A 95 -11.08 -13.43 -12.70
CA LEU A 95 -9.62 -13.49 -12.75
C LEU A 95 -9.08 -13.74 -11.34
N THR A 96 -8.06 -14.60 -11.22
CA THR A 96 -7.46 -15.02 -9.94
C THR A 96 -6.04 -14.47 -9.80
N ASN A 97 -5.58 -14.21 -8.57
CA ASN A 97 -4.21 -13.73 -8.30
C ASN A 97 -3.82 -12.48 -9.08
N VAL A 98 -4.77 -11.54 -9.21
CA VAL A 98 -4.58 -10.32 -9.99
C VAL A 98 -3.79 -9.31 -9.17
N ASN A 99 -2.74 -8.71 -9.74
CA ASN A 99 -2.01 -7.65 -9.07
C ASN A 99 -2.89 -6.41 -8.95
N ALA A 100 -2.90 -5.78 -7.78
CA ALA A 100 -3.69 -4.59 -7.56
C ALA A 100 -3.27 -3.44 -8.52
N ALA A 101 -2.03 -3.44 -8.99
CA ALA A 101 -1.52 -2.45 -9.95
C ALA A 101 -2.09 -2.64 -11.37
N ASP A 102 -2.59 -3.83 -11.69
CA ASP A 102 -3.25 -4.10 -12.99
C ASP A 102 -4.72 -3.68 -12.97
N VAL A 103 -5.29 -3.46 -11.79
CA VAL A 103 -6.70 -3.08 -11.58
C VAL A 103 -6.83 -1.59 -11.24
N LEU A 104 -5.89 -1.05 -10.47
CA LEU A 104 -5.94 0.31 -9.94
C LEU A 104 -4.82 1.15 -10.53
N THR A 105 -5.18 2.35 -11.00
CA THR A 105 -4.23 3.34 -11.51
C THR A 105 -4.37 4.65 -10.74
N VAL A 106 -3.25 5.37 -10.58
CA VAL A 106 -3.24 6.67 -9.93
C VAL A 106 -3.48 7.73 -11.00
N VAL A 107 -4.70 8.26 -11.07
CA VAL A 107 -5.12 9.20 -12.13
C VAL A 107 -4.68 10.63 -11.83
N GLU A 108 -4.74 11.08 -10.57
CA GLU A 108 -4.37 12.44 -10.18
C GLU A 108 -3.56 12.45 -8.89
N SER A 109 -2.41 13.12 -8.91
CA SER A 109 -1.67 13.44 -7.70
C SER A 109 -1.05 14.83 -7.83
N ASN A 110 -1.29 15.68 -6.84
CA ASN A 110 -0.64 16.98 -6.70
C ASN A 110 0.87 16.88 -6.37
N ASN A 111 1.38 15.66 -6.17
CA ASN A 111 2.76 15.40 -5.79
C ASN A 111 3.28 14.17 -6.52
N ALA A 112 4.23 14.35 -7.43
CA ALA A 112 4.89 13.26 -8.16
C ALA A 112 5.48 12.18 -7.23
N VAL A 113 5.99 12.58 -6.05
CA VAL A 113 6.49 11.65 -5.03
C VAL A 113 5.34 10.86 -4.39
N GLY A 114 4.20 11.52 -4.15
CA GLY A 114 2.99 10.89 -3.63
C GLY A 114 2.44 9.84 -4.60
N ALA A 115 2.35 10.16 -5.89
CA ALA A 115 1.96 9.20 -6.94
C ALA A 115 2.89 7.99 -6.99
N GLN A 116 4.20 8.22 -6.90
CA GLN A 116 5.18 7.14 -6.93
C GLN A 116 5.07 6.23 -5.70
N VAL A 117 4.86 6.80 -4.51
CA VAL A 117 4.66 6.03 -3.27
C VAL A 117 3.36 5.23 -3.33
N ALA A 118 2.26 5.83 -3.81
CA ALA A 118 0.98 5.14 -3.97
C ALA A 118 1.09 3.97 -4.96
N THR A 119 1.70 4.20 -6.13
CA THR A 119 1.92 3.16 -7.15
C THR A 119 2.74 2.00 -6.58
N LYS A 120 3.82 2.31 -5.84
CA LYS A 120 4.63 1.28 -5.17
C LYS A 120 3.91 0.56 -4.04
N SER A 121 2.97 1.22 -3.37
CA SER A 121 2.18 0.63 -2.29
C SER A 121 1.10 -0.33 -2.81
N ILE A 122 0.70 -0.17 -4.07
CA ILE A 122 -0.19 -1.07 -4.78
C ILE A 122 0.64 -2.19 -5.44
N ALA A 123 1.81 -1.87 -6.00
CA ALA A 123 2.71 -2.84 -6.61
C ALA A 123 3.19 -3.89 -5.60
N GLY A 124 2.81 -5.15 -5.82
CA GLY A 124 3.14 -6.28 -4.95
C GLY A 124 2.01 -6.71 -4.02
N LYS A 125 0.86 -6.04 -4.07
CA LYS A 125 -0.38 -6.54 -3.49
C LYS A 125 -1.22 -7.23 -4.54
N GLN A 126 -1.97 -8.24 -4.15
CA GLN A 126 -2.82 -9.02 -5.04
C GLN A 126 -4.24 -9.06 -4.50
N PHE A 127 -5.19 -9.10 -5.42
CA PHE A 127 -6.56 -9.50 -5.14
C PHE A 127 -6.68 -11.00 -5.35
N ASP A 128 -7.40 -11.68 -4.47
CA ASP A 128 -7.67 -13.11 -4.60
C ASP A 128 -8.46 -13.37 -5.89
N PHE A 129 -9.57 -12.64 -6.04
CA PHE A 129 -10.45 -12.72 -7.20
C PHE A 129 -10.91 -11.34 -7.65
N VAL A 130 -11.01 -11.14 -8.97
CA VAL A 130 -11.57 -9.93 -9.58
C VAL A 130 -12.63 -10.33 -10.60
N LEU A 131 -13.81 -9.74 -10.49
CA LEU A 131 -14.88 -9.87 -11.46
C LEU A 131 -14.68 -8.82 -12.56
N CYS A 132 -14.59 -9.29 -13.80
CA CYS A 132 -14.41 -8.47 -14.98
C CYS A 132 -15.58 -8.62 -15.95
N GLU A 133 -15.86 -7.59 -16.74
CA GLU A 133 -16.79 -7.69 -17.86
C GLU A 133 -16.22 -8.59 -18.97
N LYS A 134 -17.09 -9.40 -19.61
CA LYS A 134 -16.67 -10.34 -20.67
C LYS A 134 -16.01 -9.70 -21.89
N LYS A 135 -16.39 -8.49 -22.26
CA LYS A 135 -15.93 -7.84 -23.51
C LYS A 135 -14.69 -6.98 -23.32
N THR A 136 -14.67 -6.18 -22.27
CA THR A 136 -13.63 -5.17 -22.02
C THR A 136 -12.58 -5.65 -21.03
N LEU A 137 -12.87 -6.73 -20.29
CA LEU A 137 -12.12 -7.17 -19.11
C LEU A 137 -11.97 -6.07 -18.05
N ALA A 138 -12.80 -5.02 -18.11
CA ALA A 138 -12.82 -3.97 -17.11
C ALA A 138 -13.24 -4.56 -15.75
N ALA A 139 -12.49 -4.23 -14.70
CA ALA A 139 -12.78 -4.67 -13.35
C ALA A 139 -14.08 -4.04 -12.85
N VAL A 140 -15.04 -4.89 -12.49
CA VAL A 140 -16.37 -4.50 -11.98
C VAL A 140 -16.43 -4.61 -10.47
N CYS A 141 -15.78 -5.63 -9.89
CA CYS A 141 -15.78 -5.87 -8.46
C CYS A 141 -14.54 -6.64 -8.04
N ALA A 142 -13.91 -6.25 -6.94
CA ALA A 142 -12.88 -7.05 -6.29
C ALA A 142 -13.52 -7.96 -5.23
N ILE A 143 -12.98 -9.16 -5.06
CA ILE A 143 -13.43 -10.13 -4.05
C ILE A 143 -12.23 -10.45 -3.17
N ALA A 144 -12.42 -10.31 -1.85
CA ALA A 144 -11.47 -10.72 -0.84
C ALA A 144 -12.00 -11.95 -0.10
N VAL A 145 -11.13 -12.93 0.12
CA VAL A 145 -11.51 -14.21 0.74
C VAL A 145 -10.90 -14.32 2.13
N ASP A 146 -11.75 -14.65 3.12
CA ASP A 146 -11.46 -14.82 4.55
C ASP A 146 -10.96 -13.55 5.26
N GLU A 147 -9.89 -12.95 4.77
CA GLU A 147 -9.32 -11.71 5.30
C GLU A 147 -9.87 -10.48 4.59
N ALA A 148 -10.05 -9.41 5.35
CA ALA A 148 -10.40 -8.12 4.77
C ALA A 148 -9.17 -7.50 4.08
N LEU A 149 -9.40 -6.73 3.02
CA LEU A 149 -8.33 -5.94 2.41
C LEU A 149 -7.71 -5.01 3.45
N VAL A 150 -6.39 -4.84 3.36
CA VAL A 150 -5.68 -3.81 4.12
C VAL A 150 -6.31 -2.43 3.87
N SER A 151 -6.40 -1.60 4.91
CA SER A 151 -7.10 -0.30 4.88
C SER A 151 -6.68 0.61 3.72
N PHE A 152 -5.41 0.52 3.29
CA PHE A 152 -4.93 1.24 2.12
C PHE A 152 -5.61 0.78 0.82
N LEU A 153 -5.73 -0.53 0.59
CA LEU A 153 -6.36 -1.08 -0.62
C LEU A 153 -7.86 -0.85 -0.62
N SER A 154 -8.54 -0.96 0.53
CA SER A 154 -9.96 -0.65 0.62
C SER A 154 -10.24 0.80 0.22
N ASN A 155 -9.45 1.74 0.73
CA ASN A 155 -9.60 3.17 0.40
C ASN A 155 -9.26 3.45 -1.08
N ALA A 156 -8.26 2.74 -1.63
CA ALA A 156 -7.92 2.84 -3.04
C ALA A 156 -9.03 2.31 -3.95
N CYS A 157 -9.66 1.18 -3.59
CA CYS A 157 -10.81 0.63 -4.32
C CYS A 157 -12.02 1.57 -4.25
N GLU A 158 -12.30 2.13 -3.07
CA GLU A 158 -13.38 3.11 -2.88
C GLU A 158 -13.16 4.36 -3.73
N SER A 159 -11.93 4.89 -3.74
CA SER A 159 -11.55 6.04 -4.58
C SER A 159 -11.67 5.73 -6.08
N ALA A 160 -11.36 4.50 -6.48
CA ALA A 160 -11.50 4.01 -7.85
C ALA A 160 -12.93 3.59 -8.21
N ARG A 161 -13.90 3.72 -7.28
CA ARG A 161 -15.29 3.28 -7.42
C ARG A 161 -15.42 1.78 -7.70
N LEU A 162 -14.46 0.99 -7.25
CA LEU A 162 -14.45 -0.46 -7.38
C LEU A 162 -15.07 -1.07 -6.11
N PRO A 163 -16.27 -1.67 -6.17
CA PRO A 163 -16.85 -2.36 -5.03
C PRO A 163 -15.98 -3.55 -4.61
N VAL A 164 -15.91 -3.77 -3.30
CA VAL A 164 -15.21 -4.90 -2.70
C VAL A 164 -16.21 -5.78 -1.96
N VAL A 165 -16.25 -7.07 -2.30
CA VAL A 165 -17.06 -8.06 -1.59
C VAL A 165 -16.14 -8.95 -0.77
N GLN A 166 -16.37 -9.00 0.54
CA GLN A 166 -15.71 -9.99 1.39
C GLN A 166 -16.53 -11.27 1.48
N LEU A 167 -15.91 -12.38 1.11
CA LEU A 167 -16.47 -13.72 1.18
C LEU A 167 -15.65 -14.57 2.16
N ARG A 168 -16.27 -15.62 2.68
CA ARG A 168 -15.61 -16.58 3.59
C ARG A 168 -15.57 -17.95 2.94
N THR A 169 -14.46 -18.65 3.12
CA THR A 169 -14.29 -19.99 2.60
C THR A 169 -15.13 -20.98 3.42
N GLN A 170 -15.96 -21.77 2.74
CA GLN A 170 -16.88 -22.76 3.30
C GLN A 170 -16.79 -24.06 2.50
N ILE A 171 -17.15 -25.16 3.15
CA ILE A 171 -17.16 -26.48 2.54
C ILE A 171 -18.32 -26.61 1.52
N THR A 172 -19.43 -25.91 1.79
CA THR A 172 -20.64 -25.92 0.96
C THR A 172 -21.08 -24.49 0.72
N TYR A 173 -21.49 -24.19 -0.50
CA TYR A 173 -22.02 -22.88 -0.89
C TYR A 173 -23.42 -23.01 -1.46
N ASP A 174 -24.28 -22.10 -1.04
CA ASP A 174 -25.53 -21.82 -1.74
C ASP A 174 -25.25 -20.81 -2.85
N ILE A 175 -25.40 -21.26 -4.10
CA ILE A 175 -25.10 -20.47 -5.30
C ILE A 175 -26.00 -19.23 -5.36
N ASP A 176 -27.25 -19.34 -4.93
CA ASP A 176 -28.22 -18.25 -5.00
C ASP A 176 -27.90 -17.17 -3.97
N GLN A 177 -27.52 -17.55 -2.74
CA GLN A 177 -27.07 -16.59 -1.72
C GLN A 177 -25.76 -15.92 -2.11
N LEU A 178 -24.81 -16.67 -2.69
CA LEU A 178 -23.55 -16.14 -3.16
C LEU A 178 -23.78 -15.10 -4.27
N LYS A 179 -24.67 -15.44 -5.22
CA LYS A 179 -25.10 -14.57 -6.31
C LYS A 179 -25.73 -13.30 -5.75
N GLU A 180 -26.75 -13.43 -4.90
CA GLU A 180 -27.45 -12.28 -4.31
C GLU A 180 -26.49 -11.32 -3.60
N LYS A 181 -25.58 -11.85 -2.77
CA LYS A 181 -24.60 -11.03 -2.04
C LYS A 181 -23.69 -10.25 -2.99
N ILE A 182 -23.19 -10.88 -4.05
CA ILE A 182 -22.32 -10.22 -5.04
C ILE A 182 -23.10 -9.15 -5.81
N PHE A 183 -24.28 -9.50 -6.32
CA PHE A 183 -25.10 -8.58 -7.12
C PHE A 183 -25.66 -7.42 -6.30
N GLN A 184 -25.94 -7.62 -5.01
CA GLN A 184 -26.35 -6.57 -4.09
C GLN A 184 -25.27 -5.50 -3.94
N VAL A 185 -24.01 -5.89 -3.72
CA VAL A 185 -22.90 -4.95 -3.55
C VAL A 185 -22.62 -4.21 -4.85
N ILE A 186 -22.61 -4.91 -5.99
CA ILE A 186 -22.45 -4.29 -7.32
C ILE A 186 -23.60 -3.28 -7.56
N GLY A 187 -24.84 -3.65 -7.28
CA GLY A 187 -26.01 -2.79 -7.48
C GLY A 187 -26.06 -1.55 -6.56
N GLN A 188 -25.65 -1.70 -5.30
CA GLN A 188 -25.61 -0.58 -4.34
C GLN A 188 -24.56 0.47 -4.74
N HIS A 189 -23.41 0.05 -5.25
CA HIS A 189 -22.34 0.95 -5.67
C HIS A 189 -22.76 1.82 -6.89
N ILE A 190 -23.53 1.25 -7.82
CA ILE A 190 -24.07 1.99 -8.98
C ILE A 190 -25.05 3.08 -8.52
N ASN A 191 -25.91 2.77 -7.54
CA ASN A 191 -26.93 3.71 -7.05
C ASN A 191 -26.35 4.87 -6.23
N GLN A 192 -25.29 4.64 -5.45
CA GLN A 192 -24.60 5.71 -4.70
C GLN A 192 -23.89 6.70 -5.63
N THR A 193 -23.44 6.23 -6.81
CA THR A 193 -22.78 7.06 -7.82
C THR A 193 -23.75 8.04 -8.51
N SER A 194 -25.05 7.73 -8.53
CA SER A 194 -26.07 8.60 -9.15
C SER A 194 -26.61 9.69 -8.20
N ALA A 195 -26.34 9.60 -6.90
CA ALA A 195 -26.84 10.55 -5.90
C ALA A 195 -25.93 11.78 -5.68
N THR A 196 -24.73 11.82 -6.29
CA THR A 196 -23.75 12.91 -6.12
C THR A 196 -23.51 13.76 -7.37
N LEU A 197 -24.23 13.51 -8.47
CA LEU A 197 -24.36 14.45 -9.59
C LEU A 197 -25.75 15.09 -9.58
N SER A 198 -26.00 16.02 -8.67
CA SER A 198 -26.99 17.07 -8.90
C SER A 198 -26.35 18.10 -9.84
N GLU A 199 -26.70 17.98 -11.12
CA GLU A 199 -26.30 18.87 -12.22
C GLU A 199 -26.58 20.35 -11.90
N PRO A 200 -25.67 21.29 -12.22
CA PRO A 200 -26.07 22.65 -12.51
C PRO A 200 -26.77 22.64 -13.88
N LYS A 201 -28.06 22.92 -13.90
CA LYS A 201 -28.84 23.16 -15.12
C LYS A 201 -28.19 24.29 -15.93
N ILE A 202 -27.61 23.98 -17.08
CA ILE A 202 -27.35 24.97 -18.12
C ILE A 202 -28.15 24.55 -19.35
N ASN A 203 -29.03 25.46 -19.76
CA ASN A 203 -30.01 25.28 -20.80
C ASN A 203 -29.35 25.23 -22.20
N ALA A 204 -29.99 24.45 -23.05
CA ALA A 204 -29.73 24.24 -24.46
C ALA A 204 -29.60 25.53 -25.30
N ALA A 205 -28.76 25.47 -26.34
CA ALA A 205 -29.17 25.66 -27.75
C ALA A 205 -27.96 25.49 -28.71
N SER A 206 -28.23 24.83 -29.87
CA SER A 206 -27.56 24.92 -31.20
C SER A 206 -26.04 24.69 -31.30
N ASP A 207 -25.46 23.90 -32.19
CA ASP A 207 -25.85 23.32 -33.48
C ASP A 207 -24.90 22.14 -33.79
N PRO A 208 -25.22 21.25 -34.75
CA PRO A 208 -24.41 20.09 -35.08
C PRO A 208 -23.30 20.45 -36.09
N LEU A 209 -22.05 20.15 -35.75
CA LEU A 209 -20.95 20.17 -36.72
C LEU A 209 -20.35 18.77 -36.86
N GLU A 210 -20.65 18.19 -38.01
CA GLU A 210 -19.94 17.07 -38.63
C GLU A 210 -18.46 17.44 -38.84
N ILE A 211 -17.53 16.60 -38.38
CA ILE A 211 -16.15 16.62 -38.91
C ILE A 211 -15.62 15.20 -39.03
N ASN A 212 -15.74 14.74 -40.27
CA ASN A 212 -14.86 13.90 -41.08
C ASN A 212 -13.67 13.18 -40.40
N SER A 213 -13.65 11.86 -40.61
CA SER A 213 -12.47 11.02 -40.44
C SER A 213 -11.34 11.44 -41.38
N SER A 214 -10.21 11.81 -40.80
CA SER A 214 -8.92 11.69 -41.47
C SER A 214 -7.85 11.54 -40.41
N VAL A 215 -7.29 10.33 -40.32
CA VAL A 215 -6.09 10.01 -39.56
C VAL A 215 -4.90 10.66 -40.25
N PRO A 216 -4.04 11.41 -39.55
CA PRO A 216 -2.66 11.61 -39.95
C PRO A 216 -1.70 10.89 -39.01
N GLU A 217 -0.80 10.17 -39.66
CA GLU A 217 0.43 9.53 -39.22
C GLU A 217 1.35 10.48 -38.40
N PRO A 218 2.18 9.97 -37.46
CA PRO A 218 2.64 10.71 -36.30
C PRO A 218 3.79 11.67 -36.64
N ALA A 219 3.59 12.95 -36.35
CA ALA A 219 4.64 13.95 -36.35
C ALA A 219 5.45 13.88 -35.04
N GLN A 220 6.76 13.82 -35.21
CA GLN A 220 7.79 13.75 -34.18
C GLN A 220 7.76 15.00 -33.29
N VAL A 221 7.65 14.81 -31.97
CA VAL A 221 7.85 15.88 -30.98
C VAL A 221 9.24 15.70 -30.39
N GLU A 222 10.07 16.73 -30.57
CA GLU A 222 11.43 16.84 -30.07
C GLU A 222 11.44 16.80 -28.53
N VAL A 223 12.18 15.84 -27.98
CA VAL A 223 12.40 15.69 -26.54
C VAL A 223 13.53 16.65 -26.15
N ALA A 224 13.20 17.73 -25.46
CA ALA A 224 14.19 18.56 -24.80
C ALA A 224 14.83 17.77 -23.64
N GLU A 225 16.14 17.56 -23.77
CA GLU A 225 17.01 16.91 -22.79
C GLU A 225 17.04 17.70 -21.47
N ASN A 226 16.33 17.21 -20.46
CA ASN A 226 16.66 17.43 -19.06
C ASN A 226 16.50 16.09 -18.34
N GLY A 227 17.47 15.20 -18.54
CA GLY A 227 17.52 13.90 -17.90
C GLY A 227 17.65 14.04 -16.39
N LEU A 228 16.66 13.56 -15.64
CA LEU A 228 16.78 13.36 -14.20
C LEU A 228 17.54 12.05 -13.96
N GLU A 229 18.80 12.17 -13.55
CA GLU A 229 19.64 11.04 -13.17
C GLU A 229 19.14 10.43 -11.85
N LEU A 230 18.23 9.45 -11.95
CA LEU A 230 17.60 8.79 -10.81
C LEU A 230 18.51 7.68 -10.26
N ASN A 231 18.94 7.85 -9.01
CA ASN A 231 19.73 6.84 -8.29
C ASN A 231 18.80 5.85 -7.57
N PHE A 232 19.04 4.55 -7.79
CA PHE A 232 18.27 3.46 -7.18
C PHE A 232 19.06 2.77 -6.05
N CYS A 233 18.33 2.30 -5.04
CA CYS A 233 18.88 1.60 -3.89
C CYS A 233 19.30 0.16 -4.28
N PRO A 234 20.53 -0.28 -3.98
CA PRO A 234 20.99 -1.63 -4.33
C PRO A 234 20.26 -2.76 -3.57
N ASN A 235 19.63 -2.45 -2.43
CA ASN A 235 18.99 -3.47 -1.59
C ASN A 235 17.53 -3.76 -1.97
N CYS A 236 16.82 -2.77 -2.55
CA CYS A 236 15.38 -2.89 -2.81
C CYS A 236 14.90 -2.13 -4.05
N SER A 237 15.83 -1.63 -4.88
CA SER A 237 15.59 -0.83 -6.10
C SER A 237 14.70 0.41 -5.94
N ALA A 238 14.37 0.81 -4.70
CA ALA A 238 13.65 2.05 -4.44
C ALA A 238 14.51 3.29 -4.78
N VAL A 239 13.86 4.42 -5.07
CA VAL A 239 14.55 5.67 -5.40
C VAL A 239 15.27 6.18 -4.15
N MET A 240 16.49 6.71 -4.34
CA MET A 240 17.25 7.28 -3.24
C MET A 240 17.03 8.79 -3.12
N LEU A 241 16.99 9.28 -1.88
CA LEU A 241 16.87 10.68 -1.52
C LEU A 241 18.23 11.20 -1.05
N LYS A 242 18.65 12.38 -1.51
CA LYS A 242 19.90 13.01 -1.05
C LYS A 242 19.65 13.72 0.29
N ARG A 243 20.42 13.39 1.32
CA ARG A 243 20.34 14.04 2.64
C ARG A 243 21.72 14.39 3.17
N LYS A 244 21.77 15.40 4.03
CA LYS A 244 22.97 15.81 4.76
C LYS A 244 23.01 15.13 6.13
N ALA A 245 24.12 14.49 6.47
CA ALA A 245 24.28 13.90 7.80
C ALA A 245 24.35 15.00 8.87
N LYS A 246 23.53 14.86 9.91
CA LYS A 246 23.39 15.85 10.99
C LYS A 246 24.40 15.64 12.12
N SER A 247 24.95 14.44 12.26
CA SER A 247 25.87 14.05 13.35
C SER A 247 26.75 12.87 12.93
N GLY A 248 27.80 12.59 13.72
CA GLY A 248 28.77 11.52 13.49
C GLY A 248 29.97 11.92 12.61
N SER A 249 30.83 10.95 12.30
CA SER A 249 32.05 11.16 11.50
C SER A 249 31.80 11.64 10.06
N ASN A 250 30.56 11.53 9.58
CA ASN A 250 30.12 12.01 8.28
C ASN A 250 29.27 13.29 8.36
N ALA A 251 29.17 13.94 9.53
CA ALA A 251 28.40 15.17 9.70
C ALA A 251 28.76 16.22 8.63
N GLY A 252 27.74 16.83 8.03
CA GLY A 252 27.90 17.81 6.95
C GLY A 252 28.01 17.21 5.55
N LYS A 253 28.37 15.92 5.40
CA LYS A 253 28.44 15.26 4.09
C LYS A 253 27.07 14.87 3.57
N MET A 254 26.93 14.88 2.25
CA MET A 254 25.74 14.39 1.56
C MET A 254 25.82 12.87 1.38
N PHE A 255 24.69 12.19 1.53
CA PHE A 255 24.56 10.78 1.23
C PHE A 255 23.17 10.50 0.67
N TRP A 256 23.08 9.46 -0.14
CA TRP A 256 21.84 8.90 -0.63
C TRP A 256 21.27 7.95 0.41
N ILE A 257 20.00 8.12 0.77
CA ILE A 257 19.25 7.22 1.63
C ILE A 257 18.05 6.65 0.87
N CYS A 258 17.73 5.38 1.09
CA CYS A 258 16.53 4.77 0.53
C CYS A 258 15.26 5.55 0.93
N SER A 259 14.35 5.80 -0.02
CA SER A 259 13.06 6.45 0.25
C SER A 259 12.22 5.68 1.28
N THR A 260 12.43 4.37 1.38
CA THR A 260 11.69 3.44 2.25
C THR A 260 12.39 3.22 3.60
N TYR A 261 13.29 4.11 4.01
CA TYR A 261 13.87 4.08 5.37
C TYR A 261 12.79 4.38 6.44
N PRO A 262 12.73 3.66 7.58
CA PRO A 262 13.72 2.74 8.15
C PRO A 262 13.59 1.27 7.74
N THR A 263 12.54 0.91 6.98
CA THR A 263 12.23 -0.45 6.54
C THR A 263 13.32 -1.02 5.63
N CYS A 264 13.89 -0.18 4.76
CA CYS A 264 15.13 -0.48 4.04
C CYS A 264 16.25 0.49 4.45
N ARG A 265 17.33 -0.05 5.01
CA ARG A 265 18.50 0.73 5.48
C ARG A 265 19.57 0.96 4.41
N GLY A 266 19.21 0.89 3.14
CA GLY A 266 20.14 1.14 2.04
C GLY A 266 20.62 2.60 2.05
N MET A 267 21.94 2.78 2.13
CA MET A 267 22.62 4.09 2.07
C MET A 267 23.79 4.01 1.10
N LYS A 268 24.06 5.10 0.38
CA LYS A 268 25.21 5.22 -0.54
C LYS A 268 25.83 6.60 -0.34
N SER A 269 27.15 6.68 -0.20
CA SER A 269 27.83 7.98 -0.17
C SER A 269 27.66 8.68 -1.52
N VAL A 270 27.48 10.01 -1.49
CA VAL A 270 27.54 10.84 -2.69
C VAL A 270 28.99 11.03 -3.08
#